data_AF-A0A235ENQ2-F1
#
_entry.id   AF-A0A235ENQ2-F1
#
_cell.length_a   1.000
_cell.length_b   1.000
_cell.length_c   1.000
_cell.angle_alpha   90.00
_cell.angle_beta   90.00
_cell.angle_gamma   90.00
#
_symmetry.space_group_name_H-M   'P 1'
#
loop_
_entity.id
_entity.type
_entity.pdbx_description
1 polymer ?
#
loop_
_entity_poly.entity_id
_entity_poly.type
_entity_poly.pdbx_seq_one_letter_code
_entity_poly.pdbx_strand_id
1 'polypeptide(L)' 'MNQAVYLKLKGIVIQDLIKNPRRVSFHERELKSEGLTPEYRRAVEEALEELRAAQRRRG' A
#
# COMPACT_ATOMS: atom_id res chain seq x y z
N MET A 1 4.97 -2.90 16.84
CA MET A 1 4.58 -2.21 15.60
C MET A 1 4.33 -0.74 15.90
N ASN A 2 5.03 0.19 15.25
CA ASN A 2 4.90 1.64 15.47
C ASN A 2 3.78 2.23 14.60
N GLN A 3 2.70 2.66 15.24
CA GLN A 3 1.49 3.10 14.56
C GLN A 3 1.67 4.42 13.80
N ALA A 4 2.50 5.35 14.29
CA ALA A 4 2.78 6.60 13.61
C ALA A 4 3.57 6.37 12.30
N VAL A 5 4.53 5.44 12.34
CA VAL A 5 5.30 5.04 11.14
C VAL A 5 4.39 4.35 10.13
N TYR A 6 3.55 3.41 10.56
CA TYR A 6 2.58 2.75 9.68
C TYR A 6 1.63 3.74 8.99
N LEU A 7 1.04 4.69 9.72
CA LEU A 7 0.11 5.68 9.16
C LEU A 7 0.80 6.56 8.11
N LYS A 8 2.04 6.98 8.38
CA LYS A 8 2.85 7.75 7.44
C LYS A 8 3.14 6.94 6.17
N LEU A 9 3.56 5.68 6.31
CA LEU A 9 3.85 4.79 5.18
C LEU A 9 2.60 4.53 4.33
N LYS A 10 1.44 4.27 4.97
CA LYS A 10 0.17 4.04 4.28
C LYS A 10 -0.22 5.24 3.43
N GLY A 11 -0.11 6.45 3.98
CA GLY A 11 -0.38 7.68 3.22
C GLY A 11 0.53 7.84 1.99
N ILE A 12 1.82 7.52 2.11
CA ILE A 12 2.77 7.56 0.99
C ILE A 12 2.38 6.55 -0.09
N VAL A 13 2.09 5.30 0.29
CA VAL A 13 1.73 4.24 -0.66
C VAL A 13 0.43 4.59 -1.39
N ILE A 14 -0.59 5.08 -0.68
CA ILE A 14 -1.85 5.52 -1.30
C ILE A 14 -1.59 6.65 -2.30
N GLN A 15 -0.81 7.67 -1.94
CA GLN A 15 -0.49 8.76 -2.85
C GLN A 15 0.28 8.28 -4.10
N ASP A 16 1.22 7.35 -3.95
CA ASP A 16 1.97 6.78 -5.09
C ASP A 16 1.03 5.98 -6.01
N LEU A 17 0.11 5.19 -5.45
CA LEU A 17 -0.88 4.43 -6.21
C LEU A 17 -1.92 5.31 -6.92
N ILE A 18 -2.34 6.42 -6.30
CA ILE A 18 -3.22 7.42 -6.94
C ILE A 18 -2.50 8.09 -8.12
N LYS A 19 -1.23 8.48 -7.94
CA LYS A 19 -0.43 9.13 -8.98
C LYS A 19 -0.11 8.17 -10.13
N ASN A 20 0.15 6.90 -9.83
CA ASN A 20 0.49 5.90 -10.83
C ASN A 20 -0.11 4.53 -10.48
N PRO A 21 -1.30 4.19 -11.01
CA PRO A 21 -1.94 2.90 -10.77
C PRO A 21 -1.12 1.68 -11.20
N ARG A 22 -0.11 1.84 -12.08
CA ARG A 22 0.77 0.73 -12.51
C ARG A 22 1.75 0.28 -11.41
N ARG A 23 1.92 1.10 -10.36
CA ARG A 23 2.73 0.79 -9.17
C ARG A 23 2.17 -0.34 -8.31
N VAL A 24 0.91 -0.76 -8.52
CA VAL A 24 0.33 -1.92 -7.80
C VAL A 24 1.25 -3.14 -7.89
N SER A 25 1.71 -3.49 -9.09
CA SER A 25 2.60 -4.64 -9.30
C SER A 25 3.99 -4.50 -8.66
N PHE A 26 4.42 -3.28 -8.37
CA PHE A 26 5.66 -3.01 -7.64
C PHE A 26 5.44 -3.27 -6.15
N HIS A 27 4.40 -2.68 -5.57
CA HIS A 27 4.06 -2.86 -4.15
C HIS A 27 3.71 -4.33 -3.82
N GLU A 28 3.04 -5.05 -4.71
CA GLU A 28 2.78 -6.49 -4.56
C GLU A 28 4.06 -7.34 -4.62
N ARG A 29 5.08 -6.90 -5.38
CA ARG A 29 6.40 -7.55 -5.39
C ARG A 29 7.17 -7.27 -4.11
N GLU A 30 7.15 -6.03 -3.64
CA GLU A 30 7.79 -5.62 -2.38
C GLU A 30 7.28 -6.45 -1.21
N LEU A 31 5.98 -6.77 -1.13
CA LEU A 31 5.41 -7.62 -0.07
C LEU A 31 6.07 -9.01 0.05
N LYS A 32 6.73 -9.47 -1.00
CA LYS A 32 7.44 -10.76 -1.04
C LYS A 32 8.93 -10.62 -0.66
N SER A 33 9.44 -9.40 -0.54
CA SER A 33 10.82 -9.15 -0.15
C SER A 33 11.07 -9.52 1.31
N GLU A 34 12.19 -10.20 1.55
CA GLU A 34 12.69 -10.46 2.89
C GLU A 34 13.22 -9.15 3.52
N GLY A 35 12.95 -8.94 4.80
CA GLY A 35 13.39 -7.73 5.53
C GLY A 35 12.40 -6.57 5.54
N LEU A 36 11.19 -6.74 5.00
CA LEU A 36 10.14 -5.75 5.15
C LEU A 36 9.73 -5.56 6.62
N THR A 37 9.62 -4.31 7.05
CA THR A 37 9.09 -3.99 8.36
C THR A 37 7.60 -4.36 8.44
N PRO A 38 7.10 -4.82 9.61
CA PRO A 38 5.67 -5.07 9.80
C PRO A 38 4.80 -3.87 9.46
N GLU A 39 5.28 -2.65 9.73
CA GLU A 39 4.59 -1.39 9.43
C GLU A 39 4.41 -1.18 7.93
N TYR A 40 5.45 -1.39 7.14
CA TYR A 40 5.37 -1.23 5.69
C TYR A 40 4.50 -2.30 5.04
N ARG A 41 4.65 -3.55 5.47
CA ARG A 41 3.82 -4.67 4.98
C ARG A 41 2.33 -4.35 5.12
N ARG A 42 1.91 -3.97 6.34
CA ARG A 42 0.52 -3.63 6.62
C ARG A 42 0.06 -2.37 5.86
N ALA A 43 0.92 -1.37 5.76
CA ALA A 43 0.61 -0.15 5.02
C ALA A 43 0.30 -0.44 3.54
N VAL A 44 1.09 -1.31 2.91
CA VAL A 44 0.88 -1.71 1.51
C VAL A 44 -0.38 -2.56 1.35
N GLU A 45 -0.59 -3.56 2.21
CA GLU A 45 -1.77 -4.43 2.16
C GLU A 45 -3.08 -3.62 2.24
N GLU A 46 -3.19 -2.73 3.23
CA GLU A 46 -4.40 -1.92 3.41
C GLU A 46 -4.57 -0.88 2.29
N ALA A 47 -3.47 -0.27 1.80
CA ALA A 47 -3.55 0.68 0.69
C ALA A 47 -4.05 0.02 -0.61
N LEU A 48 -3.60 -1.21 -0.89
CA LEU A 48 -4.06 -1.98 -2.04
C LEU A 48 -5.52 -2.39 -1.91
N GLU A 49 -5.97 -2.76 -0.71
CA GLU A 49 -7.38 -3.07 -0.43
C GLU A 49 -8.27 -1.86 -0.67
N GLU A 50 -7.90 -0.68 -0.15
CA GLU A 50 -8.64 0.56 -0.35
C GLU A 50 -8.72 0.95 -1.83
N LEU A 51 -7.62 0.79 -2.58
CA LEU A 51 -7.59 1.05 -4.02
C LEU A 51 -8.56 0.12 -4.77
N ARG A 52 -8.54 -1.19 -4.47
CA ARG A 52 -9.46 -2.16 -5.08
C ARG A 52 -10.92 -1.85 -4.72
N ALA A 53 -11.19 -1.46 -3.48
CA ALA A 53 -12.52 -1.04 -3.05
C ALA A 53 -12.99 0.22 -3.79
N ALA A 54 -12.12 1.21 -3.97
CA ALA A 54 -12.41 2.43 -4.72
C ALA A 54 -12.67 2.16 -6.22
N GLN A 55 -11.91 1.23 -6.82
CA GLN A 55 -12.13 0.78 -8.20
C GLN A 55 -13.49 0.08 -8.36
N ARG A 56 -13.86 -0.81 -7.44
CA ARG A 56 -15.17 -1.49 -7.45
C ARG A 56 -16.35 -0.52 -7.33
N ARG A 57 -16.21 0.59 -6.60
CA ARG A 57 -17.27 1.61 -6.48
C ARG A 57 -17.43 2.47 -7.75
N ARG A 58 -16.42 2.48 -8.63
CA ARG A 58 -16.42 3.24 -9.90
C ARG A 58 -16.81 2.40 -11.11
N GLY A 59 -16.75 1.08 -11.00
CA GLY A 59 -17.16 0.12 -12.03
C GLY A 59 -18.63 -0.23 -11.96
#